data_AF-B3CIH5-F1
#
_entry.id   AF-B3CIH5-F1
#
_cell.length_a   1.000
_cell.length_b   1.000
_cell.length_c   1.000
_cell.angle_alpha   90.00
_cell.angle_beta   90.00
_cell.angle_gamma   90.00
#
_symmetry.space_group_name_H-M   'P 1'
#
loop_
_entity.id
_entity.type
_entity.pdbx_description
1 polymer ?
#
loop_
_entity_poly.entity_id
_entity_poly.type
_entity_poly.pdbx_seq_one_letter_code
_entity_poly.pdbx_strand_id
1 'polypeptide(L)' 'MEYPCKQLKYLDKQYQLRYKMNILENLDYIRQKGEEAFIVSQNEKYTCPDCGKLRTVHYDYCIYCKQEKKK' A
#
# COMPACT_ATOMS: atom_id res chain seq x y z
N MET A 1 -14.72 7.51 10.89
CA MET A 1 -15.61 6.98 9.83
C MET A 1 -16.09 5.60 10.24
N GLU A 2 -17.40 5.38 10.27
CA GLU A 2 -17.92 4.02 10.38
C GLU A 2 -18.06 3.43 8.98
N TYR A 3 -17.20 2.48 8.64
CA TYR A 3 -17.37 1.69 7.42
C TYR A 3 -18.40 0.59 7.66
N PRO A 4 -19.58 0.60 7.00
CA PRO A 4 -20.63 -0.40 7.24
C PRO A 4 -20.27 -1.76 6.65
N CYS A 5 -19.34 -1.81 5.69
CA CYS A 5 -18.93 -3.04 5.03
C CYS A 5 -18.00 -3.89 5.92
N LYS A 6 -18.55 -4.99 6.47
CA LYS A 6 -17.80 -5.95 7.29
C LYS A 6 -16.64 -6.62 6.52
N GLN A 7 -16.84 -6.93 5.24
CA GLN A 7 -15.82 -7.57 4.39
C GLN A 7 -14.62 -6.64 4.19
N LEU A 8 -14.87 -5.35 3.94
CA LEU A 8 -13.81 -4.36 3.76
C LEU A 8 -13.01 -4.16 5.06
N LYS A 9 -13.68 -4.11 6.21
CA LYS A 9 -13.00 -4.07 7.52
C LYS A 9 -12.13 -5.31 7.78
N TYR A 10 -12.60 -6.49 7.39
CA TYR A 10 -11.82 -7.72 7.50
C TYR A 10 -10.58 -7.68 6.59
N LEU A 11 -10.76 -7.27 5.33
CA LEU A 11 -9.67 -7.13 4.37
C LEU A 11 -8.60 -6.15 4.88
N ASP A 12 -9.03 -4.99 5.36
CA ASP A 12 -8.17 -3.97 5.95
C ASP A 12 -7.35 -4.52 7.12
N LYS A 13 -8.00 -5.25 8.05
CA LYS A 13 -7.30 -5.91 9.16
C LYS A 13 -6.23 -6.90 8.67
N GLN A 14 -6.52 -7.69 7.62
CA GLN A 14 -5.52 -8.61 7.06
C GLN A 14 -4.35 -7.86 6.43
N TYR A 15 -4.62 -6.77 5.71
CA TYR A 15 -3.59 -5.95 5.08
C TYR A 15 -2.70 -5.23 6.10
N GLN A 16 -3.28 -4.75 7.20
CA GLN A 16 -2.50 -4.16 8.30
C GLN A 16 -1.56 -5.19 8.91
N LEU A 17 -2.08 -6.39 9.22
CA LEU A 17 -1.30 -7.46 9.85
C LEU A 17 -0.18 -8.01 8.96
N ARG A 18 -0.45 -8.19 7.65
CA ARG A 18 0.49 -8.84 6.73
C ARG A 18 1.42 -7.88 6.01
N TYR A 19 0.93 -6.68 5.68
CA TYR A 19 1.60 -5.75 4.76
C TYR A 19 1.84 -4.37 5.38
N LYS A 20 1.48 -4.17 6.65
CA LYS A 20 1.62 -2.87 7.35
C LYS A 20 0.99 -1.71 6.55
N MET A 21 -0.12 -1.99 5.88
CA MET A 21 -0.89 -1.07 5.04
C MET A 21 -2.34 -1.03 5.50
N ASN A 22 -2.98 0.13 5.41
CA ASN A 22 -4.39 0.33 5.76
C ASN A 22 -5.19 0.76 4.52
N ILE A 23 -6.12 -0.07 4.08
CA ILE A 23 -6.97 0.18 2.92
C ILE A 23 -8.01 1.26 3.24
N LEU A 24 -8.57 1.25 4.45
CA LEU A 24 -9.58 2.22 4.85
C LEU A 24 -9.01 3.63 4.97
N GLU A 25 -7.75 3.74 5.40
CA GLU A 25 -6.99 5.00 5.41
C GLU A 25 -6.71 5.49 4.00
N ASN A 26 -6.34 4.60 3.06
CA ASN A 26 -6.17 4.96 1.65
C ASN A 26 -7.47 5.54 1.06
N LEU A 27 -8.62 4.88 1.32
CA LEU A 27 -9.92 5.37 0.88
C LEU A 27 -10.28 6.72 1.52
N ASP A 28 -9.95 6.93 2.79
CA ASP A 28 -10.17 8.21 3.46
C ASP A 28 -9.31 9.32 2.85
N TYR A 29 -8.04 9.02 2.57
CA TYR A 29 -7.12 9.95 1.92
C TYR A 29 -7.66 10.35 0.55
N ILE A 30 -8.05 9.39 -0.30
CA ILE A 30 -8.61 9.65 -1.62
C ILE A 30 -9.85 10.53 -1.51
N ARG A 31 -10.74 10.24 -0.57
CA ARG A 31 -11.95 11.04 -0.34
C ARG A 31 -11.65 12.47 0.07
N GLN A 32 -10.60 12.69 0.86
CA GLN A 32 -10.24 14.03 1.37
C GLN A 32 -9.40 14.85 0.41
N LYS A 33 -8.50 14.22 -0.34
CA LYS A 33 -7.44 14.89 -1.11
C LYS A 33 -7.48 14.58 -2.61
N GLY A 34 -8.33 13.66 -3.04
CA GLY A 34 -8.43 13.21 -4.43
C GLY A 34 -7.46 12.09 -4.79
N GLU A 35 -7.78 11.41 -5.90
CA GLU A 35 -7.00 10.28 -6.41
C GLU A 35 -5.60 10.68 -6.88
N GLU A 36 -5.46 11.85 -7.51
CA GLU A 36 -4.17 12.35 -8.01
C GLU A 36 -3.17 12.56 -6.86
N ALA A 37 -3.60 13.24 -5.79
CA ALA A 37 -2.78 13.45 -4.60
C ALA A 37 -2.41 12.10 -3.93
N PHE A 38 -3.36 11.15 -3.92
CA PHE A 38 -3.08 9.81 -3.42
C PHE A 38 -1.99 9.13 -4.27
N ILE A 39 -2.11 9.11 -5.59
CA ILE A 39 -1.12 8.49 -6.50
C ILE A 39 0.27 9.10 -6.28
N VAL A 40 0.38 10.43 -6.21
CA VAL A 40 1.66 11.11 -5.92
C VAL A 40 2.24 10.63 -4.59
N SER A 41 1.43 10.62 -3.52
CA SER A 41 1.90 10.16 -2.20
C SER A 41 2.33 8.68 -2.19
N GLN A 42 1.63 7.81 -2.93
CA GLN A 42 1.98 6.40 -3.01
C GLN A 42 3.27 6.20 -3.82
N ASN A 43 3.44 6.95 -4.91
CA ASN A 43 4.68 6.94 -5.69
C ASN A 43 5.87 7.34 -4.81
N GLU A 44 5.77 8.44 -4.08
CA GLU A 44 6.83 8.88 -3.15
C GLU A 44 7.12 7.83 -2.07
N LYS A 45 6.07 7.28 -1.44
CA LYS A 45 6.19 6.30 -0.34
C LYS A 45 6.81 4.96 -0.79
N TYR A 46 6.45 4.48 -1.98
CA TYR A 46 6.79 3.13 -2.44
C TYR A 46 7.86 3.10 -3.53
N THR A 47 8.38 4.24 -3.99
CA THR A 47 9.52 4.24 -4.90
C THR A 47 10.74 3.60 -4.25
N CYS A 48 11.33 2.63 -4.94
CA CYS A 48 12.58 2.01 -4.52
C CYS A 48 13.73 3.01 -4.66
N PRO A 49 14.47 3.34 -3.58
CA PRO A 49 15.57 4.29 -3.66
C PRO A 49 16.74 3.78 -4.54
N ASP A 50 16.87 2.46 -4.71
CA ASP A 50 17.98 1.87 -5.47
C ASP A 50 17.74 1.87 -6.98
N CYS A 51 16.50 1.66 -7.43
CA CYS A 51 16.19 1.48 -8.86
C CYS A 51 15.07 2.37 -9.41
N GLY A 52 14.44 3.20 -8.58
CA GLY A 52 13.38 4.13 -8.97
C GLY A 52 12.03 3.47 -9.32
N LYS A 53 11.93 2.13 -9.31
CA LYS A 53 10.68 1.43 -9.60
C LYS A 53 9.78 1.38 -8.37
N LEU A 54 8.46 1.38 -8.61
CA LEU A 54 7.46 1.26 -7.55
C LEU A 54 7.50 -0.12 -6.90
N ARG A 55 7.60 -0.17 -5.58
CA ARG A 55 7.56 -1.42 -4.82
C ARG A 55 6.12 -1.86 -4.59
N THR A 56 5.91 -3.17 -4.53
CA THR A 56 4.66 -3.74 -4.04
C THR A 56 4.66 -3.82 -2.52
N VAL A 57 3.48 -3.73 -1.91
CA VAL A 57 3.29 -3.91 -0.45
C VAL A 57 3.40 -5.35 0.02
N HIS A 58 3.40 -6.31 -0.90
CA HIS A 58 3.38 -7.74 -0.57
C HIS A 58 4.75 -8.32 -0.23
N TYR A 59 5.83 -7.57 -0.45
CA TYR A 59 7.19 -7.96 -0.12
C TYR A 59 7.90 -6.83 0.62
N ASP A 60 8.74 -7.20 1.57
CA ASP A 60 9.62 -6.30 2.31
C ASP A 60 10.86 -5.87 1.50
N TYR A 61 11.15 -6.54 0.38
CA TYR A 61 12.20 -6.20 -0.57
C TYR A 61 11.66 -5.65 -1.91
N CYS A 62 12.55 -5.08 -2.73
CA CYS A 62 12.20 -4.63 -4.08
C CYS A 62 12.30 -5.78 -5.08
N ILE A 63 11.16 -6.23 -5.61
CA ILE A 63 11.09 -7.35 -6.57
C ILE A 63 11.85 -7.10 -7.88
N TYR A 64 12.23 -5.85 -8.16
CA TYR A 64 12.93 -5.50 -9.40
C TYR A 64 14.44 -5.55 -9.30
N CYS A 65 15.03 -5.03 -8.21
CA CYS A 65 16.49 -4.92 -8.06
C CYS A 65 17.07 -5.77 -6.93
N LYS A 66 16.23 -6.23 -6.00
CA LYS A 66 16.62 -7.08 -4.86
C LYS A 66 15.81 -8.36 -4.91
N GLN A 67 15.93 -9.11 -6.00
CA GLN A 67 15.28 -10.42 -6.16
C GLN A 67 15.90 -11.43 -5.17
N GLU A 68 15.50 -11.37 -3.91
CA GLU A 68 15.70 -12.49 -3.00
C GLU A 68 14.40 -13.30 -2.91
N LYS A 69 14.25 -14.20 -3.88
CA LYS A 69 13.46 -15.41 -3.72
C LYS A 69 14.34 -16.59 -4.10
N LYS A 70 15.11 -17.08 -3.12
CA LYS A 70 15.64 -18.44 -3.19
C LYS A 70 14.89 -19.32 -2.18
N LYS A 71 14.08 -20.20 -2.76
CA LYS A 71 13.38 -21.38 -2.22
C LYS A 71 12.44 -21.17 -1.04
#